data_AF-A0A254SFG9-F1
#
_entry.id   AF-A0A254SFG9-F1
#
_cell.length_a   1.000
_cell.length_b   1.000
_cell.length_c   1.000
_cell.angle_alpha   90.00
_cell.angle_beta   90.00
_cell.angle_gamma   90.00
#
_symmetry.space_group_name_H-M   'P 1'
#
loop_
_entity.id
_entity.type
_entity.pdbx_description
1 polymer ?
#
loop_
_entity_poly.entity_id
_entity_poly.type
_entity_poly.pdbx_seq_one_letter_code
_entity_poly.pdbx_strand_id
1 'polypeptide(L)'
;MKGGMKKFQVALVALLACIGVWGCGDNTTFKWEDRSAPRVVSLVDDSLALLYNRRSYKKCDEGVGPLGYDDCIEGGSNDGLYLANYRKKQPIYWGDTLDYSVSFMRGFFRDSSVIFLMDDKRKFGFWKIGEKPTNVKSLKWVAPCNGYDGAKHTRFRPWKNGNVLLIGTKGCDYAVLDTSTGNVNQLTMDGEYAWLDECEDATYLDGDEICLKAIYEDGRYGVRLYKNGRKTDSLVWENANWSIVSEDNVKIIGGKWFLLDHPTRLLDGKSNPLNGWTLNIINPLNPVTPMIRMDKIYSSFIDSVGSEIKYDVDDDLYVVEGRL
;
A
#
# COMPACT_ATOMS: atom_id res chain seq x y z
N MET A 1 -42.98 44.49 -58.91
CA MET A 1 -42.56 43.34 -58.07
C MET A 1 -41.07 43.45 -57.71
N LYS A 2 -40.71 44.21 -56.67
CA LYS A 2 -39.31 44.33 -56.19
C LYS A 2 -39.15 44.21 -54.67
N GLY A 3 -40.25 43.95 -53.94
CA GLY A 3 -40.28 43.90 -52.47
C GLY A 3 -40.24 42.51 -51.84
N GLY A 4 -40.35 41.42 -52.62
CA GLY A 4 -40.44 40.04 -52.09
C GLY A 4 -39.09 39.38 -51.81
N MET A 5 -38.05 39.70 -52.58
CA MET A 5 -36.76 39.00 -52.51
C MET A 5 -35.93 39.32 -51.26
N LYS A 6 -36.04 40.53 -50.71
CA LYS A 6 -35.26 40.93 -49.51
C LYS A 6 -35.78 40.29 -48.22
N LYS A 7 -37.09 40.05 -48.10
CA LYS A 7 -37.67 39.40 -46.90
C LYS A 7 -37.34 37.90 -46.85
N PHE A 8 -37.20 37.26 -48.01
CA PHE A 8 -36.84 35.84 -48.09
C PHE A 8 -35.38 35.57 -47.71
N GLN A 9 -34.45 36.48 -48.06
CA GLN A 9 -33.04 36.35 -47.68
C GLN A 9 -32.80 36.54 -46.18
N VAL A 10 -33.52 37.46 -45.53
CA VAL A 10 -33.40 37.67 -44.07
C VAL A 10 -33.96 36.48 -43.29
N ALA A 11 -35.07 35.88 -43.76
CA ALA A 11 -35.62 34.67 -43.15
C ALA A 11 -34.66 33.46 -43.27
N LEU A 12 -33.99 33.31 -44.42
CA LEU A 12 -33.02 32.22 -44.64
C LEU A 12 -31.78 32.33 -43.75
N VAL A 13 -31.26 33.56 -43.55
CA VAL A 13 -30.10 33.81 -42.68
C VAL A 13 -30.45 33.61 -41.20
N ALA A 14 -31.66 33.98 -40.77
CA ALA A 14 -32.13 33.71 -39.41
C ALA A 14 -32.33 32.20 -39.15
N LEU A 15 -32.81 31.46 -40.16
CA LEU A 15 -33.00 30.00 -40.06
C LEU A 15 -31.66 29.25 -40.02
N LEU A 16 -30.65 29.71 -40.76
CA LEU A 16 -29.27 29.19 -40.68
C LEU A 16 -28.58 29.54 -39.36
N ALA A 17 -28.83 30.74 -38.81
CA ALA A 17 -28.32 31.14 -37.51
C ALA A 17 -28.89 30.29 -36.37
N CYS A 18 -30.16 29.87 -36.44
CA CYS A 18 -30.76 28.95 -35.46
C CYS A 18 -30.19 27.53 -35.49
N ILE A 19 -29.68 27.07 -36.65
CA ILE A 19 -29.02 25.76 -36.78
C ILE A 19 -27.58 25.82 -36.23
N GLY A 20 -26.94 27.00 -36.25
CA GLY A 20 -25.60 27.23 -35.70
C GLY A 20 -25.52 27.31 -34.16
N VAL A 21 -26.66 27.30 -33.45
CA VAL A 21 -26.73 27.33 -31.98
C VAL A 21 -27.05 25.96 -31.36
N TRP A 22 -27.12 24.89 -32.16
CA TRP A 22 -26.92 23.55 -31.62
C TRP A 22 -25.44 23.40 -31.29
N GLY A 23 -25.08 23.99 -30.14
CA GLY A 23 -23.76 23.91 -29.57
C GLY A 23 -23.35 22.47 -29.46
N CYS A 24 -22.11 22.21 -29.88
CA CYS A 24 -21.31 21.11 -29.38
C CYS A 24 -21.26 21.24 -27.85
N GLY A 25 -22.25 20.71 -27.15
CA GLY A 25 -22.05 20.28 -25.78
C GLY A 25 -21.03 19.16 -25.84
N ASP A 26 -19.99 19.23 -25.02
CA ASP A 26 -19.12 18.08 -24.83
C ASP A 26 -20.02 16.93 -24.38
N ASN A 27 -20.26 15.95 -25.26
CA ASN A 27 -21.06 14.75 -24.99
C ASN A 27 -20.39 13.83 -23.96
N THR A 28 -19.42 14.34 -23.20
CA THR A 28 -18.69 13.59 -22.20
C THR A 28 -19.32 13.83 -20.83
N THR A 29 -19.83 12.77 -20.21
CA THR A 29 -20.13 12.77 -18.77
C THR A 29 -18.92 12.27 -17.99
N PHE A 30 -18.57 12.95 -16.90
CA PHE A 30 -17.51 12.52 -15.99
C PHE A 30 -18.09 12.39 -14.59
N LYS A 31 -17.94 11.20 -13.99
CA LYS A 31 -18.43 10.91 -12.65
C LYS A 31 -17.35 10.21 -11.83
N TRP A 32 -17.08 10.73 -10.64
CA TRP A 32 -16.33 10.01 -9.63
C TRP A 32 -17.21 8.94 -8.98
N GLU A 33 -16.65 7.74 -8.80
CA GLU A 33 -17.24 6.68 -7.99
C GLU A 33 -16.94 6.91 -6.51
N ASP A 34 -17.42 6.01 -5.65
CA ASP A 34 -17.13 6.05 -4.22
C ASP A 34 -15.66 5.69 -3.97
N ARG A 35 -15.11 6.19 -2.85
CA ARG A 35 -13.76 5.82 -2.42
C ARG A 35 -13.72 4.37 -1.98
N SER A 36 -12.61 3.69 -2.27
CA SER A 36 -12.34 2.37 -1.73
C SER A 36 -12.18 2.42 -0.21
N ALA A 37 -12.50 1.34 0.48
CA ALA A 37 -12.14 1.20 1.90
C ALA A 37 -10.64 1.47 2.13
N PRO A 38 -10.27 2.24 3.16
CA PRO A 38 -8.87 2.57 3.42
C PRO A 38 -8.07 1.32 3.80
N ARG A 39 -6.79 1.34 3.47
CA ARG A 39 -5.82 0.29 3.81
C ARG A 39 -4.59 0.89 4.46
N VAL A 40 -4.08 0.23 5.49
CA VAL A 40 -2.86 0.63 6.17
C VAL A 40 -1.66 0.39 5.24
N VAL A 41 -0.90 1.44 4.98
CA VAL A 41 0.33 1.41 4.16
C VAL A 41 1.60 1.76 4.95
N SER A 42 1.46 2.46 6.08
CA SER A 42 2.56 2.70 7.03
C SER A 42 2.06 2.72 8.48
N LEU A 43 2.95 2.41 9.43
CA LEU A 43 2.78 2.61 10.86
C LEU A 43 3.82 3.65 11.24
N VAL A 44 3.40 4.62 12.02
CA VAL A 44 4.20 5.80 12.34
C VAL A 44 4.25 5.93 13.85
N ASP A 45 5.47 6.05 14.35
CA ASP A 45 5.74 5.97 15.78
C ASP A 45 5.07 4.73 16.36
N ASP A 46 4.40 4.86 17.50
CA ASP A 46 3.79 3.74 18.23
C ASP A 46 2.27 3.71 18.17
N SER A 47 1.63 4.72 17.58
CA SER A 47 0.17 4.89 17.69
C SER A 47 -0.52 5.41 16.44
N LEU A 48 0.24 5.73 15.38
CA LEU A 48 -0.30 6.29 14.15
C LEU A 48 -0.22 5.29 13.00
N ALA A 49 -1.22 5.35 12.12
CA ALA A 49 -1.31 4.57 10.92
C ALA A 49 -1.50 5.51 9.73
N LEU A 50 -0.68 5.35 8.70
CA LEU A 50 -0.90 5.96 7.40
C LEU A 50 -1.81 5.04 6.59
N LEU A 51 -2.99 5.56 6.25
CA LEU A 51 -4.03 4.91 5.49
C LEU A 51 -3.98 5.40 4.04
N TYR A 52 -4.29 4.51 3.12
CA TYR A 52 -4.41 4.76 1.70
C TYR A 52 -5.79 4.35 1.21
N ASN A 53 -6.43 5.17 0.40
CA ASN A 53 -7.58 4.76 -0.41
C ASN A 53 -7.45 5.29 -1.84
N ARG A 54 -8.32 4.79 -2.71
CA ARG A 54 -8.38 5.19 -4.12
C ARG A 54 -9.80 5.54 -4.50
N ARG A 55 -9.95 6.48 -5.44
CA ARG A 55 -11.22 6.78 -6.08
C ARG A 55 -11.16 6.36 -7.55
N SER A 56 -12.21 5.71 -8.04
CA SER A 56 -12.35 5.44 -9.46
C SER A 56 -13.17 6.57 -10.11
N TYR A 57 -12.98 6.78 -11.40
CA TYR A 57 -13.85 7.62 -12.20
C TYR A 57 -14.37 6.84 -13.40
N LYS A 58 -15.54 7.26 -13.87
CA LYS A 58 -16.15 6.80 -15.10
C LYS A 58 -16.38 8.01 -16.01
N LYS A 59 -15.77 7.97 -17.18
CA LYS A 59 -15.93 8.98 -18.23
C LYS A 59 -16.67 8.33 -19.40
N CYS A 60 -17.87 8.81 -19.73
CA CYS A 60 -18.68 8.27 -20.82
C CYS A 60 -18.86 9.30 -21.91
N ASP A 61 -18.57 8.92 -23.16
CA ASP A 61 -18.84 9.75 -24.33
C ASP A 61 -20.17 9.31 -24.96
N GLU A 62 -21.20 10.15 -24.84
CA GLU A 62 -22.55 9.91 -25.35
C GLU A 62 -22.56 9.93 -26.88
N GLY A 63 -23.00 8.82 -27.48
CA GLY A 63 -23.38 8.75 -28.90
C GLY A 63 -22.26 8.56 -29.93
N VAL A 64 -21.07 8.08 -29.56
CA VAL A 64 -19.93 7.91 -30.51
C VAL A 64 -19.85 6.49 -31.11
N GLY A 65 -20.53 5.50 -30.54
CA GLY A 65 -20.55 4.12 -31.05
C GLY A 65 -21.44 3.93 -32.29
N PRO A 66 -21.15 2.97 -33.19
CA PRO A 66 -21.93 2.71 -34.42
C PRO A 66 -23.39 2.26 -34.17
N LEU A 67 -23.79 2.10 -32.90
CA LEU A 67 -25.13 1.69 -32.47
C LEU A 67 -25.75 2.65 -31.42
N GLY A 68 -25.12 3.79 -31.12
CA GLY A 68 -25.63 4.74 -30.12
C GLY A 68 -25.48 4.29 -28.65
N TYR A 69 -24.55 3.37 -28.37
CA TYR A 69 -24.14 3.05 -27.00
C TYR A 69 -23.10 4.06 -26.52
N ASP A 70 -23.19 4.45 -25.25
CA ASP A 70 -22.18 5.26 -24.58
C ASP A 70 -20.88 4.46 -24.45
N ASP A 71 -19.77 5.04 -24.91
CA ASP A 71 -18.45 4.44 -24.69
C ASP A 71 -17.91 5.00 -23.36
N CYS A 72 -17.88 4.14 -22.34
CA CYS A 72 -17.44 4.52 -21.02
C CYS A 72 -16.04 3.96 -20.73
N ILE A 73 -15.11 4.86 -20.42
CA ILE A 73 -13.78 4.53 -19.93
C ILE A 73 -13.78 4.68 -18.41
N GLU A 74 -13.41 3.61 -17.74
CA GLU A 74 -13.13 3.63 -16.30
C GLU A 74 -11.63 3.90 -16.09
N GLY A 75 -11.33 4.70 -15.07
CA GLY A 75 -9.97 4.94 -14.63
C GLY A 75 -9.93 5.10 -13.11
N GLY A 76 -8.72 5.22 -12.57
CA GLY A 76 -8.56 5.52 -11.15
C GLY A 76 -7.49 6.57 -10.94
N SER A 77 -7.81 7.56 -10.12
CA SER A 77 -6.99 8.70 -9.77
C SER A 77 -7.52 9.24 -8.44
N ASN A 78 -7.01 10.35 -7.92
CA ASN A 78 -7.51 10.92 -6.66
C ASN A 78 -7.26 9.93 -5.48
N ASP A 79 -6.03 9.43 -5.43
CA ASP A 79 -5.55 8.57 -4.36
C ASP A 79 -5.44 9.39 -3.07
N GLY A 80 -6.00 8.88 -1.97
CA GLY A 80 -6.02 9.57 -0.68
C GLY A 80 -5.02 8.95 0.30
N LEU A 81 -4.33 9.82 1.05
CA LEU A 81 -3.42 9.46 2.14
C LEU A 81 -3.89 10.11 3.44
N TYR A 82 -3.99 9.34 4.52
CA TYR A 82 -4.58 9.83 5.77
C TYR A 82 -3.85 9.29 6.99
N LEU A 83 -3.63 10.13 8.00
CA LEU A 83 -2.96 9.76 9.25
C LEU A 83 -3.97 9.62 10.38
N ALA A 84 -4.04 8.45 10.99
CA ALA A 84 -5.02 8.14 12.04
C ALA A 84 -4.39 7.55 13.30
N ASN A 85 -4.95 7.83 14.48
CA ASN A 85 -4.55 7.15 15.72
C ASN A 85 -5.24 5.78 15.84
N TYR A 86 -4.52 4.69 15.60
CA TYR A 86 -5.09 3.34 15.67
C TYR A 86 -5.20 2.78 17.08
N ARG A 87 -4.69 3.47 18.10
CA ARG A 87 -4.87 3.08 19.51
C ARG A 87 -6.07 3.72 20.17
N LYS A 88 -6.38 4.96 19.78
CA LYS A 88 -7.50 5.73 20.30
C LYS A 88 -8.31 6.09 19.08
N LYS A 89 -9.38 5.35 18.76
CA LYS A 89 -10.27 5.60 17.60
C LYS A 89 -10.65 7.09 17.53
N GLN A 90 -9.82 7.87 16.84
CA GLN A 90 -9.85 9.32 16.79
C GLN A 90 -10.05 9.75 15.34
N PRO A 91 -10.56 10.97 15.11
CA PRO A 91 -10.61 11.55 13.78
C PRO A 91 -9.24 11.53 13.10
N ILE A 92 -9.26 11.58 11.77
CA ILE A 92 -8.05 11.70 10.97
C ILE A 92 -7.30 12.98 11.37
N TYR A 93 -6.01 12.87 11.67
CA TYR A 93 -5.17 14.00 12.04
C TYR A 93 -4.71 14.83 10.84
N TRP A 94 -4.51 14.15 9.72
CA TRP A 94 -3.95 14.74 8.51
C TRP A 94 -4.43 13.93 7.31
N GLY A 95 -4.74 14.61 6.20
CA GLY A 95 -5.15 14.00 4.95
C GLY A 95 -4.59 14.77 3.76
N ASP A 96 -4.27 14.04 2.70
CA ASP A 96 -3.90 14.59 1.39
C ASP A 96 -4.50 13.74 0.28
N THR A 97 -4.78 14.39 -0.84
CA THR A 97 -5.36 13.79 -2.03
C THR A 97 -4.46 14.07 -3.21
N LEU A 98 -3.99 13.01 -3.85
CA LEU A 98 -3.01 13.07 -4.92
C LEU A 98 -3.72 13.29 -6.27
N ASP A 99 -3.14 14.15 -7.10
CA ASP A 99 -3.58 14.41 -8.48
C ASP A 99 -3.05 13.38 -9.50
N TYR A 100 -2.42 12.31 -9.02
CA TYR A 100 -1.92 11.17 -9.78
C TYR A 100 -2.19 9.86 -9.02
N SER A 101 -2.13 8.75 -9.74
CA SER A 101 -2.33 7.41 -9.19
C SER A 101 -0.98 6.77 -8.81
N VAL A 102 -0.97 6.11 -7.66
CA VAL A 102 0.18 5.42 -7.09
C VAL A 102 -0.22 4.08 -6.53
N SER A 103 0.71 3.12 -6.63
CA SER A 103 0.59 1.84 -5.96
C SER A 103 1.61 1.79 -4.83
N PHE A 104 1.14 1.86 -3.59
CA PHE A 104 2.00 1.62 -2.42
C PHE A 104 2.44 0.15 -2.37
N MET A 105 3.74 -0.08 -2.17
CA MET A 105 4.24 -1.45 -2.10
C MET A 105 3.86 -2.10 -0.77
N ARG A 106 3.56 -3.41 -0.83
CA ARG A 106 3.23 -4.21 0.35
C ARG A 106 4.47 -4.30 1.25
N GLY A 107 4.46 -3.49 2.30
CA GLY A 107 5.65 -3.29 3.12
C GLY A 107 5.85 -1.81 3.35
N PHE A 108 5.11 -1.30 4.32
CA PHE A 108 5.53 -0.25 5.23
C PHE A 108 7.05 -0.05 5.23
N PHE A 109 7.54 1.01 4.57
CA PHE A 109 8.97 1.17 4.28
C PHE A 109 9.70 1.61 5.55
N ARG A 110 9.51 2.84 6.02
CA ARG A 110 10.16 3.36 7.23
C ARG A 110 9.20 4.30 7.96
N ASP A 111 9.38 4.50 9.27
CA ASP A 111 8.58 5.46 10.05
C ASP A 111 8.28 6.74 9.26
N SER A 112 7.00 7.08 9.15
CA SER A 112 6.45 8.22 8.41
C SER A 112 6.65 8.25 6.88
N SER A 113 7.26 7.22 6.28
CA SER A 113 7.54 7.16 4.85
C SER A 113 7.13 5.85 4.18
N VAL A 114 6.77 5.92 2.91
CA VAL A 114 6.35 4.78 2.10
C VAL A 114 7.03 4.84 0.74
N ILE A 115 7.33 3.65 0.21
CA ILE A 115 7.71 3.51 -1.19
C ILE A 115 6.44 3.28 -2.01
N PHE A 116 6.32 4.02 -3.11
CA PHE A 116 5.24 3.84 -4.06
C PHE A 116 5.82 3.60 -5.44
N LEU A 117 5.03 2.90 -6.27
CA LEU A 117 5.26 2.80 -7.70
C LEU A 117 4.21 3.64 -8.44
N MET A 118 4.63 4.24 -9.54
CA MET A 118 3.69 4.85 -10.49
C MET A 118 2.89 3.75 -11.20
N ASP A 119 1.80 4.12 -11.88
CA ASP A 119 0.91 3.18 -12.59
C ASP A 119 1.63 2.22 -13.54
N ASP A 120 2.70 2.67 -14.20
CA ASP A 120 3.48 1.85 -15.12
C ASP A 120 4.35 0.79 -14.42
N LYS A 121 4.48 0.86 -13.08
CA LYS A 121 5.36 0.04 -12.24
C LYS A 121 6.83 0.07 -12.65
N ARG A 122 7.22 1.06 -13.45
CA ARG A 122 8.60 1.28 -13.91
C ARG A 122 9.26 2.40 -13.15
N LYS A 123 8.48 3.25 -12.47
CA LYS A 123 9.00 4.31 -11.62
C LYS A 123 8.66 4.05 -10.18
N PHE A 124 9.61 4.35 -9.31
CA PHE A 124 9.42 4.33 -7.86
C PHE A 124 9.74 5.71 -7.30
N GLY A 125 9.17 6.01 -6.15
CA GLY A 125 9.52 7.18 -5.36
C GLY A 125 9.25 6.94 -3.88
N PHE A 126 9.61 7.94 -3.08
CA PHE A 126 9.32 7.94 -1.65
C PHE A 126 8.35 9.05 -1.33
N TRP A 127 7.37 8.72 -0.50
CA TRP A 127 6.46 9.69 0.08
C TRP A 127 6.68 9.73 1.58
N LYS A 128 6.59 10.93 2.17
CA LYS A 128 6.73 11.15 3.61
C LYS A 128 5.63 12.10 4.09
N ILE A 129 5.13 11.87 5.29
CA ILE A 129 4.06 12.68 5.88
C ILE A 129 4.42 14.15 5.90
N GLY A 130 3.52 14.98 5.35
CA GLY A 130 3.70 16.43 5.23
C GLY A 130 4.56 16.87 4.04
N GLU A 131 5.05 15.95 3.22
CA GLU A 131 5.89 16.23 2.07
C GLU A 131 5.24 15.72 0.77
N LYS A 132 5.63 16.31 -0.37
CA LYS A 132 5.28 15.78 -1.70
C LYS A 132 6.15 14.56 -2.02
N PRO A 133 5.76 13.69 -2.96
CA PRO A 133 6.63 12.61 -3.40
C PRO A 133 7.97 13.15 -3.89
N THR A 134 9.04 12.45 -3.50
CA THR A 134 10.40 12.78 -3.88
C THR A 134 11.07 11.59 -4.55
N ASN A 135 12.18 11.87 -5.24
CA ASN A 135 13.09 10.86 -5.77
C ASN A 135 12.46 9.90 -6.79
N VAL A 136 11.55 10.41 -7.63
CA VAL A 136 10.94 9.60 -8.69
C VAL A 136 12.01 9.18 -9.70
N LYS A 137 12.32 7.88 -9.72
CA LYS A 137 13.35 7.28 -10.58
C LYS A 137 12.81 6.05 -11.27
N SER A 138 13.42 5.68 -12.39
CA SER A 138 13.09 4.43 -13.08
C SER A 138 13.77 3.24 -12.42
N LEU A 139 13.01 2.17 -12.20
CA LEU A 139 13.50 0.85 -11.85
C LEU A 139 14.20 0.22 -13.05
N LYS A 140 15.44 -0.20 -12.85
CA LYS A 140 16.28 -0.86 -13.86
C LYS A 140 16.65 -2.23 -13.35
N TRP A 141 15.89 -3.23 -13.75
CA TRP A 141 16.10 -4.62 -13.38
C TRP A 141 17.33 -5.17 -14.10
N VAL A 142 18.31 -5.64 -13.32
CA VAL A 142 19.51 -6.31 -13.83
C VAL A 142 19.29 -7.81 -13.74
N ALA A 143 19.55 -8.53 -14.83
CA ALA A 143 19.42 -9.98 -14.87
C ALA A 143 20.26 -10.65 -13.76
N PRO A 144 19.76 -11.72 -13.11
CA PRO A 144 18.56 -12.50 -13.48
C PRO A 144 17.23 -11.96 -12.92
N CYS A 145 17.24 -10.88 -12.14
CA CYS A 145 16.04 -10.34 -11.51
C CYS A 145 15.05 -9.72 -12.51
N ASN A 146 13.76 -9.92 -12.29
CA ASN A 146 12.69 -9.32 -13.09
C ASN A 146 11.45 -8.95 -12.24
N GLY A 147 11.10 -7.67 -12.20
CA GLY A 147 9.91 -7.20 -11.47
C GLY A 147 8.68 -6.91 -12.30
N TYR A 148 8.74 -6.98 -13.64
CA TYR A 148 7.63 -6.56 -14.51
C TYR A 148 6.38 -7.46 -14.37
N ASP A 149 6.57 -8.73 -14.00
CA ASP A 149 5.46 -9.67 -13.74
C ASP A 149 5.28 -10.01 -12.24
N GLY A 150 6.32 -9.79 -11.41
CA GLY A 150 6.43 -10.34 -10.05
C GLY A 150 6.14 -9.36 -8.90
N ALA A 151 6.03 -8.06 -9.18
CA ALA A 151 5.95 -7.02 -8.14
C ALA A 151 4.75 -7.14 -7.18
N LYS A 152 3.73 -7.97 -7.49
CA LYS A 152 2.59 -8.19 -6.60
C LYS A 152 2.96 -8.94 -5.31
N HIS A 153 3.98 -9.79 -5.35
CA HIS A 153 4.42 -10.62 -4.23
C HIS A 153 5.75 -10.15 -3.62
N THR A 154 6.47 -9.29 -4.32
CA THR A 154 7.74 -8.74 -3.84
C THR A 154 7.52 -7.87 -2.60
N ARG A 155 8.24 -8.21 -1.53
CA ARG A 155 8.24 -7.45 -0.27
C ARG A 155 9.38 -6.44 -0.31
N PHE A 156 9.09 -5.20 0.06
CA PHE A 156 10.06 -4.09 0.06
C PHE A 156 10.40 -3.73 1.50
N ARG A 157 11.70 -3.64 1.79
CA ARG A 157 12.23 -3.43 3.16
C ARG A 157 13.36 -2.41 3.13
N PRO A 158 13.48 -1.52 4.13
CA PRO A 158 14.68 -0.72 4.29
C PRO A 158 15.94 -1.58 4.28
N TRP A 159 16.99 -1.07 3.65
CA TRP A 159 18.29 -1.71 3.59
C TRP A 159 19.42 -0.71 3.85
N LYS A 160 20.65 -1.23 3.93
CA LYS A 160 21.87 -0.45 4.16
C LYS A 160 21.99 0.72 3.17
N ASN A 161 22.61 1.80 3.62
CA ASN A 161 22.93 2.97 2.79
C ASN A 161 21.72 3.62 2.09
N GLY A 162 20.52 3.49 2.66
CA GLY A 162 19.30 4.04 2.08
C GLY A 162 18.78 3.27 0.86
N ASN A 163 19.28 2.05 0.64
CA ASN A 163 18.79 1.15 -0.39
C ASN A 163 17.52 0.42 0.08
N VAL A 164 16.92 -0.35 -0.82
CA VAL A 164 15.73 -1.17 -0.53
C VAL A 164 16.04 -2.63 -0.81
N LEU A 165 15.76 -3.50 0.15
CA LEU A 165 15.79 -4.95 -0.02
C LEU A 165 14.44 -5.40 -0.59
N LEU A 166 14.51 -6.20 -1.64
CA LEU A 166 13.38 -6.80 -2.33
C LEU A 166 13.46 -8.31 -2.11
N ILE A 167 12.40 -8.88 -1.52
CA ILE A 167 12.31 -10.32 -1.19
C ILE A 167 11.19 -10.95 -2.00
N GLY A 168 11.44 -12.12 -2.60
CA GLY A 168 10.49 -12.84 -3.45
C GLY A 168 10.34 -12.21 -4.83
N THR A 169 11.45 -11.82 -5.46
CA THR A 169 11.44 -11.30 -6.84
C THR A 169 11.49 -12.46 -7.84
N LYS A 170 10.83 -12.33 -8.99
CA LYS A 170 10.93 -13.35 -10.04
C LYS A 170 12.36 -13.39 -10.60
N GLY A 171 12.97 -14.57 -10.60
CA GLY A 171 14.34 -14.79 -11.11
C GLY A 171 15.45 -14.54 -10.09
N CYS A 172 15.13 -14.02 -8.89
CA CYS A 172 16.08 -13.90 -7.79
C CYS A 172 15.32 -13.78 -6.45
N ASP A 173 15.62 -14.63 -5.47
CA ASP A 173 14.89 -14.62 -4.19
C ASP A 173 15.11 -13.30 -3.44
N TYR A 174 16.32 -12.74 -3.55
CA TYR A 174 16.70 -11.47 -2.95
C TYR A 174 17.35 -10.53 -3.96
N ALA A 175 16.99 -9.25 -3.86
CA ALA A 175 17.57 -8.19 -4.65
C ALA A 175 17.69 -6.90 -3.84
N VAL A 176 18.60 -6.02 -4.25
CA VAL A 176 18.76 -4.69 -3.68
C VAL A 176 18.50 -3.65 -4.77
N LEU A 177 17.52 -2.78 -4.52
CA LEU A 177 17.31 -1.54 -5.25
C LEU A 177 18.25 -0.47 -4.67
N ASP A 178 19.22 -0.07 -5.49
CA ASP A 178 20.00 1.14 -5.26
C ASP A 178 19.13 2.36 -5.55
N THR A 179 18.75 3.08 -4.50
CA THR A 179 17.81 4.22 -4.62
C THR A 179 18.45 5.43 -5.29
N SER A 180 19.78 5.50 -5.35
CA SER A 180 20.51 6.58 -6.03
C SER A 180 20.50 6.38 -7.55
N THR A 181 20.64 5.14 -8.04
CA THR A 181 20.74 4.83 -9.49
C THR A 181 19.45 4.28 -10.10
N GLY A 182 18.57 3.70 -9.28
CA GLY A 182 17.39 2.95 -9.68
C GLY A 182 17.67 1.51 -10.12
N ASN A 183 18.91 1.04 -10.00
CA ASN A 183 19.29 -0.32 -10.38
C ASN A 183 18.81 -1.33 -9.34
N VAL A 184 18.22 -2.43 -9.80
CA VAL A 184 17.86 -3.57 -8.97
C VAL A 184 18.79 -4.72 -9.31
N ASN A 185 19.67 -5.05 -8.37
CA ASN A 185 20.67 -6.11 -8.54
C ASN A 185 20.36 -7.28 -7.63
N GLN A 186 20.68 -8.50 -8.07
CA GLN A 186 20.59 -9.68 -7.23
C GLN A 186 21.47 -9.52 -5.98
N LEU A 187 20.94 -9.89 -4.83
CA LEU A 187 21.71 -10.12 -3.61
C LEU A 187 21.90 -11.62 -3.46
N THR A 188 23.14 -12.09 -3.57
CA THR A 188 23.45 -13.50 -3.33
C THR A 188 23.55 -13.76 -1.84
N MET A 189 22.87 -14.81 -1.36
CA MET A 189 22.94 -15.25 0.04
C MET A 189 24.15 -16.16 0.26
N ASP A 190 25.34 -15.62 0.02
CA ASP A 190 26.62 -16.27 0.27
C ASP A 190 27.51 -15.41 1.18
N GLY A 191 28.65 -15.96 1.60
CA GLY A 191 29.64 -15.25 2.41
C GLY A 191 29.03 -14.60 3.66
N GLU A 192 29.09 -13.27 3.73
CA GLU A 192 28.56 -12.49 4.87
C GLU A 192 27.03 -12.50 4.99
N TYR A 193 26.31 -12.82 3.91
CA TYR A 193 24.85 -12.85 3.86
C TYR A 193 24.26 -14.27 3.95
N ALA A 194 25.09 -15.32 4.01
CA ALA A 194 24.62 -16.71 4.04
C ALA A 194 23.63 -17.00 5.19
N TRP A 195 23.74 -16.28 6.30
CA TRP A 195 22.84 -16.45 7.45
C TRP A 195 21.41 -15.92 7.21
N LEU A 196 21.20 -15.12 6.16
CA LEU A 196 19.91 -14.56 5.79
C LEU A 196 19.03 -15.54 4.98
N ASP A 197 19.60 -16.63 4.48
CA ASP A 197 18.90 -17.59 3.60
C ASP A 197 17.70 -18.26 4.28
N GLU A 198 17.78 -18.45 5.60
CA GLU A 198 16.71 -19.05 6.41
C GLU A 198 15.75 -18.02 7.04
N CYS A 199 15.82 -16.75 6.61
CA CYS A 199 14.93 -15.73 7.13
C CYS A 199 13.56 -15.80 6.46
N GLU A 200 12.50 -15.72 7.26
CA GLU A 200 11.14 -15.51 6.74
C GLU A 200 11.00 -14.09 6.18
N ASP A 201 11.62 -13.13 6.86
CA ASP A 201 11.68 -11.73 6.45
C ASP A 201 12.93 -11.06 7.03
N ALA A 202 13.43 -10.03 6.35
CA ALA A 202 14.66 -9.34 6.71
C ALA A 202 14.58 -7.83 6.43
N THR A 203 15.29 -7.03 7.20
CA THR A 203 15.37 -5.58 6.99
C THR A 203 16.66 -5.02 7.60
N TYR A 204 16.94 -3.75 7.33
CA TYR A 204 17.96 -2.99 8.03
C TYR A 204 17.30 -1.97 8.97
N LEU A 205 17.60 -2.07 10.27
CA LEU A 205 16.99 -1.25 11.31
C LEU A 205 18.07 -0.77 12.29
N ASP A 206 18.13 0.53 12.54
CA ASP A 206 18.99 1.15 13.57
C ASP A 206 20.46 0.74 13.53
N GLY A 207 20.99 0.51 12.32
CA GLY A 207 22.39 0.11 12.13
C GLY A 207 22.61 -1.39 11.96
N ASP A 208 21.60 -2.20 12.28
CA ASP A 208 21.67 -3.66 12.28
C ASP A 208 20.91 -4.28 11.11
N GLU A 209 21.46 -5.37 10.59
CA GLU A 209 20.73 -6.31 9.74
C GLU A 209 19.85 -7.18 10.63
N ILE A 210 18.55 -7.12 10.38
CA ILE A 210 17.53 -7.85 11.10
C ILE A 210 17.05 -9.01 10.25
N CYS A 211 16.93 -10.17 10.88
CA CYS A 211 16.27 -11.34 10.33
C CYS A 211 15.29 -11.90 11.35
N LEU A 212 14.08 -12.17 10.89
CA LEU A 212 13.09 -12.93 11.64
C LEU A 212 13.02 -14.35 11.09
N LYS A 213 13.22 -15.34 11.97
CA LYS A 213 13.04 -16.76 11.64
C LYS A 213 11.83 -17.31 12.37
N ALA A 214 10.85 -17.84 11.64
CA ALA A 214 9.73 -18.53 12.27
C ALA A 214 10.20 -19.83 12.94
N ILE A 215 9.50 -20.22 14.01
CA ILE A 215 9.72 -21.48 14.71
C ILE A 215 8.63 -22.44 14.28
N TYR A 216 8.97 -23.47 13.50
CA TYR A 216 8.07 -24.54 13.06
C TYR A 216 8.44 -25.86 13.76
N GLU A 217 8.32 -25.90 15.08
CA GLU A 217 8.72 -27.06 15.87
C GLU A 217 7.47 -27.68 16.53
N ASP A 218 7.46 -29.00 16.72
CA ASP A 218 6.31 -29.64 17.36
C ASP A 218 6.12 -29.16 18.80
N GLY A 219 4.95 -28.60 19.08
CA GLY A 219 4.60 -27.99 20.36
C GLY A 219 5.03 -26.55 20.51
N ARG A 220 5.70 -25.96 19.51
CA ARG A 220 6.22 -24.58 19.60
C ARG A 220 6.00 -23.79 18.32
N TYR A 221 5.46 -22.59 18.47
CA TYR A 221 5.44 -21.59 17.42
C TYR A 221 5.92 -20.24 17.94
N GLY A 222 6.34 -19.38 17.02
CA GLY A 222 6.84 -18.06 17.35
C GLY A 222 7.93 -17.61 16.38
N VAL A 223 8.77 -16.71 16.86
CA VAL A 223 9.80 -16.07 16.05
C VAL A 223 11.11 -15.90 16.83
N ARG A 224 12.24 -16.08 16.14
CA ARG A 224 13.58 -15.75 16.63
C ARG A 224 14.08 -14.50 15.93
N LEU A 225 14.64 -13.57 16.69
CA LEU A 225 15.30 -12.38 16.18
C LEU A 225 16.80 -12.61 16.07
N TYR A 226 17.33 -12.39 14.88
CA TYR A 226 18.76 -12.33 14.64
C TYR A 226 19.17 -10.91 14.25
N LYS A 227 20.28 -10.45 14.83
CA LYS A 227 20.95 -9.19 14.46
C LYS A 227 22.36 -9.49 13.99
N ASN A 228 22.71 -9.08 12.78
CA ASN A 228 24.04 -9.26 12.19
C ASN A 228 24.55 -10.72 12.36
N GLY A 229 23.69 -11.71 12.03
CA GLY A 229 24.02 -13.13 12.14
C GLY A 229 23.92 -13.75 13.53
N ARG A 230 23.63 -12.99 14.59
CA ARG A 230 23.55 -13.50 15.98
C ARG A 230 22.13 -13.48 16.50
N LYS A 231 21.68 -14.59 17.09
CA LYS A 231 20.40 -14.62 17.81
C LYS A 231 20.48 -13.64 18.99
N THR A 232 19.52 -12.73 19.08
CA THR A 232 19.46 -11.73 20.15
C THR A 232 18.21 -11.87 21.01
N ASP A 233 17.11 -12.35 20.44
CA ASP A 233 15.84 -12.47 21.15
C ASP A 233 14.97 -13.61 20.56
N SER A 234 13.90 -13.98 21.26
CA SER A 234 12.86 -14.86 20.74
C SER A 234 11.53 -14.66 21.45
N LEU A 235 10.45 -14.68 20.68
CA LEU A 235 9.08 -14.67 21.17
C LEU A 235 8.45 -16.03 20.84
N VAL A 236 8.19 -16.84 21.86
CA VAL A 236 7.84 -18.26 21.72
C VAL A 236 6.61 -18.59 22.53
N TRP A 237 5.71 -19.37 21.94
CA TRP A 237 4.57 -19.96 22.61
C TRP A 237 4.69 -21.48 22.59
N GLU A 238 4.48 -22.07 23.76
CA GLU A 238 4.45 -23.51 23.98
C GLU A 238 3.02 -24.06 23.80
N ASN A 239 2.91 -25.37 23.58
CA ASN A 239 1.65 -26.09 23.42
C ASN A 239 0.79 -25.61 22.24
N ALA A 240 1.42 -25.15 21.16
CA ALA A 240 0.75 -24.71 19.95
C ALA A 240 1.65 -24.82 18.72
N ASN A 241 1.02 -25.11 17.58
CA ASN A 241 1.67 -25.18 16.27
C ASN A 241 0.90 -24.31 15.28
N TRP A 242 1.59 -23.79 14.27
CA TRP A 242 0.96 -23.07 13.15
C TRP A 242 -0.15 -23.91 12.51
N SER A 243 -1.30 -23.29 12.24
CA SER A 243 -2.40 -23.97 11.56
C SER A 243 -2.09 -24.25 10.09
N ILE A 244 -1.31 -23.36 9.46
CA ILE A 244 -0.80 -23.48 8.10
C ILE A 244 0.63 -22.92 8.12
N VAL A 245 1.59 -23.65 7.55
CA VAL A 245 2.95 -23.14 7.34
C VAL A 245 2.96 -22.33 6.05
N SER A 246 3.34 -21.06 6.14
CA SER A 246 3.37 -20.12 5.03
C SER A 246 4.39 -19.01 5.30
N GLU A 247 5.01 -18.52 4.22
CA GLU A 247 5.92 -17.36 4.25
C GLU A 247 5.25 -16.05 4.75
N ASP A 248 3.92 -16.02 4.82
CA ASP A 248 3.15 -14.89 5.35
C ASP A 248 2.93 -14.97 6.89
N ASN A 249 3.41 -16.02 7.55
CA ASN A 249 3.25 -16.21 9.00
C ASN A 249 4.02 -15.17 9.82
N VAL A 250 5.16 -14.69 9.29
CA VAL A 250 5.99 -13.65 9.91
C VAL A 250 6.30 -12.60 8.85
N LYS A 251 5.94 -11.35 9.12
CA LYS A 251 6.13 -10.27 8.14
C LYS A 251 6.54 -8.96 8.79
N ILE A 252 7.71 -8.46 8.45
CA ILE A 252 8.17 -7.14 8.87
C ILE A 252 7.32 -6.06 8.20
N ILE A 253 6.94 -5.06 8.99
CA ILE A 253 6.19 -3.89 8.57
C ILE A 253 6.75 -2.64 9.27
N GLY A 254 7.12 -1.61 8.51
CA GLY A 254 7.43 -0.27 9.01
C GLY A 254 8.83 -0.17 9.56
N GLY A 255 9.70 -1.09 9.17
CA GLY A 255 11.07 -1.21 9.66
C GLY A 255 11.18 -1.76 11.09
N LYS A 256 10.31 -1.34 12.01
CA LYS A 256 10.38 -1.68 13.44
C LYS A 256 9.28 -2.61 13.97
N TRP A 257 8.24 -2.89 13.18
CA TRP A 257 7.15 -3.77 13.56
C TRP A 257 7.19 -5.06 12.75
N PHE A 258 6.50 -6.09 13.24
CA PHE A 258 6.19 -7.27 12.46
C PHE A 258 4.80 -7.82 12.80
N LEU A 259 4.23 -8.54 11.84
CA LEU A 259 3.00 -9.30 11.99
C LEU A 259 3.34 -10.76 12.24
N LEU A 260 2.59 -11.38 13.15
CA LEU A 260 2.68 -12.79 13.50
C LEU A 260 1.30 -13.45 13.35
N ASP A 261 1.17 -14.49 12.52
CA ASP A 261 -0.11 -15.21 12.32
C ASP A 261 -0.35 -16.28 13.39
N HIS A 262 -1.04 -15.93 14.47
CA HIS A 262 -1.30 -16.91 15.52
C HIS A 262 -2.18 -18.07 15.02
N PRO A 263 -1.89 -19.31 15.43
CA PRO A 263 -2.67 -20.47 15.04
C PRO A 263 -4.10 -20.38 15.53
N THR A 264 -5.03 -21.01 14.82
CA THR A 264 -6.46 -20.99 15.15
C THR A 264 -6.78 -21.73 16.43
N ARG A 265 -6.06 -22.83 16.71
CA ARG A 265 -6.24 -23.69 17.88
C ARG A 265 -4.90 -24.03 18.52
N LEU A 266 -4.93 -24.25 19.83
CA LEU A 266 -3.81 -24.80 20.60
C LEU A 266 -3.76 -26.33 20.45
N LEU A 267 -2.68 -26.97 20.91
CA LEU A 267 -2.54 -28.43 20.85
C LEU A 267 -3.60 -29.19 21.67
N ASP A 268 -4.19 -28.54 22.68
CA ASP A 268 -5.29 -29.11 23.47
C ASP A 268 -6.66 -29.00 22.76
N GLY A 269 -6.67 -28.51 21.52
CA GLY A 269 -7.87 -28.33 20.70
C GLY A 269 -8.69 -27.08 21.02
N LYS A 270 -8.32 -26.30 22.05
CA LYS A 270 -9.02 -25.05 22.38
C LYS A 270 -8.71 -23.96 21.36
N SER A 271 -9.64 -23.02 21.19
CA SER A 271 -9.41 -21.84 20.37
C SER A 271 -8.29 -20.99 20.95
N ASN A 272 -7.41 -20.50 20.09
CA ASN A 272 -6.37 -19.57 20.48
C ASN A 272 -6.96 -18.15 20.59
N PRO A 273 -6.92 -17.50 21.77
CA PRO A 273 -7.44 -16.14 21.92
C PRO A 273 -6.70 -15.11 21.05
N LEU A 274 -5.49 -15.43 20.61
CA LEU A 274 -4.65 -14.57 19.77
C LEU A 274 -4.83 -14.82 18.27
N ASN A 275 -5.72 -15.74 17.87
CA ASN A 275 -5.91 -16.15 16.46
C ASN A 275 -5.95 -14.95 15.49
N GLY A 276 -5.17 -15.08 14.41
CA GLY A 276 -4.98 -14.06 13.37
C GLY A 276 -3.66 -13.29 13.50
N TRP A 277 -3.51 -12.22 12.71
CA TRP A 277 -2.30 -11.41 12.68
C TRP A 277 -2.23 -10.45 13.88
N THR A 278 -1.23 -10.63 14.73
CA THR A 278 -0.90 -9.69 15.81
C THR A 278 0.27 -8.80 15.41
N LEU A 279 0.17 -7.52 15.79
CA LEU A 279 1.23 -6.54 15.61
C LEU A 279 2.22 -6.61 16.79
N ASN A 280 3.51 -6.71 16.49
CA ASN A 280 4.59 -6.85 17.47
C ASN A 280 5.75 -5.89 17.14
N ILE A 281 6.51 -5.47 18.16
CA ILE A 281 7.73 -4.65 17.98
C ILE A 281 8.93 -5.59 17.81
N ILE A 282 9.85 -5.27 16.90
CA ILE A 282 11.04 -6.07 16.60
C ILE A 282 12.10 -5.98 17.71
N ASN A 283 12.27 -4.82 18.34
CA ASN A 283 13.39 -4.60 19.27
C ASN A 283 12.99 -3.77 20.52
N PRO A 284 12.90 -4.40 21.71
CA PRO A 284 12.95 -5.85 21.93
C PRO A 284 11.75 -6.56 21.30
N LEU A 285 11.83 -7.88 21.10
CA LEU A 285 10.64 -8.65 20.72
C LEU A 285 9.66 -8.61 21.87
N ASN A 286 8.63 -7.77 21.75
CA ASN A 286 7.64 -7.59 22.79
C ASN A 286 6.24 -7.58 22.16
N PRO A 287 5.30 -8.39 22.67
CA PRO A 287 3.90 -8.22 22.30
C PRO A 287 3.46 -6.79 22.61
N VAL A 288 2.86 -6.13 21.62
CA VAL A 288 2.27 -4.81 21.84
C VAL A 288 1.16 -5.02 22.85
N THR A 289 1.30 -4.47 24.04
CA THR A 289 0.22 -4.52 25.03
C THR A 289 -0.59 -3.21 24.93
N PRO A 290 -1.92 -3.29 24.76
CA PRO A 290 -2.70 -4.50 24.65
C PRO A 290 -2.90 -4.86 23.15
N MET A 291 -2.75 -6.15 22.80
CA MET A 291 -2.47 -6.65 21.44
C MET A 291 -3.41 -6.10 20.38
N ILE A 292 -2.83 -5.39 19.42
CA ILE A 292 -3.55 -4.85 18.28
C ILE A 292 -3.50 -5.91 17.18
N ARG A 293 -4.65 -6.45 16.81
CA ARG A 293 -4.75 -7.32 15.63
C ARG A 293 -4.99 -6.50 14.40
N MET A 294 -4.49 -7.00 13.28
CA MET A 294 -4.71 -6.41 11.97
C MET A 294 -5.41 -7.45 11.10
N ASP A 295 -6.41 -7.04 10.34
CA ASP A 295 -7.05 -7.94 9.40
C ASP A 295 -6.11 -8.27 8.22
N LYS A 296 -6.35 -9.40 7.53
CA LYS A 296 -5.45 -9.88 6.47
C LYS A 296 -5.40 -8.97 5.24
N ILE A 297 -6.35 -8.03 5.11
CA ILE A 297 -6.40 -7.05 4.02
C ILE A 297 -5.92 -5.66 4.43
N TYR A 298 -5.43 -5.51 5.67
CA TYR A 298 -4.92 -4.25 6.22
C TYR A 298 -5.98 -3.13 6.26
N SER A 299 -7.26 -3.43 6.40
CA SER A 299 -8.37 -2.46 6.41
C SER A 299 -8.85 -2.06 7.80
N SER A 300 -8.55 -2.84 8.84
CA SER A 300 -8.97 -2.53 10.20
C SER A 300 -7.98 -3.00 11.26
N PHE A 301 -8.07 -2.36 12.43
CA PHE A 301 -7.39 -2.79 13.64
C PHE A 301 -8.42 -3.37 14.61
N ILE A 302 -8.02 -4.32 15.44
CA ILE A 302 -8.83 -4.79 16.56
C ILE A 302 -8.09 -4.46 17.84
N ASP A 303 -8.73 -3.70 18.72
CA ASP A 303 -8.16 -3.36 20.01
C ASP A 303 -8.15 -4.56 20.98
N SER A 304 -7.62 -4.33 22.17
CA SER A 304 -7.46 -5.37 23.17
C SER A 304 -8.74 -5.90 23.79
N VAL A 305 -9.84 -5.17 23.69
CA VAL A 305 -11.15 -5.64 24.15
C VAL A 305 -11.93 -6.30 23.01
N GLY A 306 -11.32 -6.44 21.83
CA GLY A 306 -11.91 -7.07 20.66
C GLY A 306 -12.74 -6.12 19.80
N SER A 307 -12.71 -4.81 20.06
CA SER A 307 -13.45 -3.83 19.27
C SER A 307 -12.73 -3.55 17.96
N GLU A 308 -13.49 -3.58 16.86
CA GLU A 308 -12.95 -3.21 15.56
C GLU A 308 -12.84 -1.68 15.42
N ILE A 309 -11.65 -1.22 15.08
CA ILE A 309 -11.31 0.15 14.73
C ILE A 309 -11.22 0.22 13.21
N LYS A 310 -12.32 0.68 12.61
CA LYS A 310 -12.43 1.07 11.21
C LYS A 310 -12.38 2.59 11.09
N TYR A 311 -11.83 3.05 9.96
CA TYR A 311 -11.84 4.43 9.55
C TYR A 311 -12.71 4.53 8.30
N ASP A 312 -13.75 5.34 8.38
CA ASP A 312 -14.47 5.80 7.20
C ASP A 312 -13.80 7.10 6.79
N VAL A 313 -13.34 7.16 5.55
CA VAL A 313 -12.65 8.33 5.02
C VAL A 313 -13.50 8.91 3.91
N ASP A 314 -14.39 9.81 4.30
CA ASP A 314 -15.18 10.63 3.40
C ASP A 314 -14.49 11.99 3.17
N ASP A 315 -14.60 12.51 1.95
CA ASP A 315 -14.01 13.79 1.54
C ASP A 315 -14.57 14.98 2.37
N ASP A 316 -15.76 14.84 2.96
CA ASP A 316 -16.45 15.89 3.71
C ASP A 316 -15.83 16.22 5.09
N LEU A 317 -14.81 15.46 5.53
CA LEU A 317 -14.17 15.66 6.82
C LEU A 317 -13.00 16.65 6.81
N TYR A 318 -12.62 17.23 5.65
CA TYR A 318 -11.38 18.01 5.50
C TYR A 318 -11.57 19.52 5.25
N VAL A 319 -12.57 20.13 5.86
CA VAL A 319 -12.55 21.58 6.12
C VAL A 319 -12.11 21.80 7.56
N VAL A 320 -10.84 21.50 7.86
CA VAL A 320 -10.18 22.13 9.01
C VAL A 320 -9.21 23.14 8.42
N GLU A 321 -9.66 24.39 8.38
CA GLU A 321 -8.81 25.56 8.13
C GLU A 321 -7.66 25.58 9.13
N GLY A 322 -6.54 24.97 8.75
CA GLY A 322 -5.32 24.94 9.52
C GLY A 322 -4.14 25.29 8.62
N ARG A 323 -3.99 26.59 8.33
CA ARG A 323 -2.73 27.12 7.81
C ARG A 323 -1.61 26.73 8.79
N LEU A 324 -0.59 26.06 8.30
CA LEU A 324 0.76 26.13 8.87
C LEU A 324 1.49 27.34 8.28
#